data_AF-A0A0A1N2D9-F1
#
_entry.id   AF-A0A0A1N2D9-F1
#
_cell.length_a   1.000
_cell.length_b   1.000
_cell.length_c   1.000
_cell.angle_alpha   90.00
_cell.angle_beta   90.00
_cell.angle_gamma   90.00
#
_symmetry.space_group_name_H-M   'P 1'
#
loop_
_entity.id
_entity.type
_entity.pdbx_description
1 polymer ?
#
loop_
_entity_poly.entity_id
_entity_poly.type
_entity_poly.pdbx_seq_one_letter_code
_entity_poly.pdbx_strand_id
1 'polypeptide(L)'
;MSNPLNLIFTYHGIISGLTALQTLLFTQTTGFLFNQTLDTASLLCIQFYGATLACLAVISLLSRNMPNMLPCKRATACGFIVYHGIMTLILIQNRNEDIMHKNASLLLSIFHGLQAFVLYAWYTATASQVKAFLKENKK
;
A
#
# COMPACT_ATOMS: atom_id res chain seq x y z
N MET A 1 -6.33 6.22 24.04
CA MET A 1 -6.47 7.32 23.06
C MET A 1 -5.81 6.90 21.75
N SER A 2 -6.53 6.93 20.63
CA SER A 2 -5.99 6.61 19.30
C SER A 2 -4.95 7.67 18.92
N ASN A 3 -3.67 7.28 18.81
CA ASN A 3 -2.65 8.15 18.25
C ASN A 3 -3.03 8.45 16.78
N PRO A 4 -3.13 9.73 16.34
CA PRO A 4 -3.45 10.09 14.95
C PRO A 4 -2.57 9.35 13.93
N LEU A 5 -1.33 9.05 14.31
CA LEU A 5 -0.36 8.30 13.51
C LEU A 5 -0.77 6.84 13.27
N ASN A 6 -1.62 6.25 14.11
CA ASN A 6 -2.14 4.88 13.92
C ASN A 6 -3.26 4.82 12.88
N LEU A 7 -3.89 5.96 12.54
CA LEU A 7 -4.93 5.99 11.51
C LEU A 7 -4.40 5.61 10.13
N ILE A 8 -3.10 5.82 9.87
CA ILE A 8 -2.45 5.45 8.61
C ILE A 8 -2.66 3.96 8.29
N PHE A 9 -2.49 3.07 9.28
CA PHE A 9 -2.71 1.64 9.10
C PHE A 9 -4.19 1.28 8.92
N THR A 10 -5.09 1.99 9.60
CA THR A 10 -6.53 1.78 9.43
C THR A 10 -6.96 2.18 8.02
N TYR A 11 -6.59 3.37 7.55
CA TYR A 11 -6.91 3.83 6.20
C TYR A 11 -6.27 2.93 5.15
N HIS A 12 -5.01 2.56 5.33
CA HIS A 12 -4.34 1.65 4.41
C HIS A 12 -5.05 0.29 4.36
N GLY A 13 -5.47 -0.24 5.51
CA GLY A 13 -6.23 -1.49 5.60
C GLY A 13 -7.58 -1.44 4.89
N ILE A 14 -8.36 -0.38 5.13
CA ILE A 14 -9.69 -0.21 4.53
C ILE A 14 -9.58 0.00 3.02
N ILE A 15 -8.71 0.90 2.57
CA ILE A 15 -8.55 1.21 1.15
C ILE A 15 -8.08 -0.04 0.40
N SER A 16 -7.02 -0.71 0.87
CA SER A 16 -6.52 -1.94 0.26
C SER A 16 -7.56 -3.05 0.28
N GLY A 17 -8.37 -3.17 1.34
CA GLY A 17 -9.44 -4.17 1.42
C GLY A 17 -10.56 -3.94 0.41
N LEU A 18 -11.01 -2.69 0.27
CA LEU A 18 -12.02 -2.33 -0.74
C LEU A 18 -11.49 -2.53 -2.16
N THR A 19 -10.26 -2.09 -2.44
CA THR A 19 -9.63 -2.31 -3.75
C THR A 19 -9.40 -3.80 -4.03
N ALA A 20 -9.06 -4.60 -3.02
CA ALA A 20 -8.93 -6.05 -3.15
C ALA A 20 -10.27 -6.71 -3.52
N LEU A 21 -11.35 -6.36 -2.83
CA LEU A 21 -12.69 -6.88 -3.15
C LEU A 21 -13.09 -6.53 -4.59
N GLN A 22 -12.85 -5.28 -5.00
CA GLN A 22 -13.10 -4.81 -6.36
C GLN A 22 -12.32 -5.62 -7.40
N THR A 23 -11.02 -5.82 -7.18
CA THR A 23 -10.12 -6.48 -8.15
C THR A 23 -10.24 -8.00 -8.16
N LEU A 24 -10.70 -8.62 -7.06
CA LEU A 24 -10.91 -10.07 -6.97
C LEU A 24 -12.30 -10.50 -7.47
N LEU A 25 -13.35 -9.81 -7.02
CA LEU A 25 -14.74 -10.23 -7.26
C LEU A 25 -15.37 -9.52 -8.44
N PHE A 26 -14.92 -8.30 -8.74
CA PHE A 26 -15.48 -7.44 -9.78
C PHE A 26 -14.42 -7.03 -10.80
N THR A 27 -13.43 -7.89 -11.08
CA THR A 27 -12.27 -7.61 -11.93
C THR A 27 -12.63 -6.96 -13.26
N GLN A 28 -13.73 -7.39 -13.91
CA GLN A 28 -14.15 -6.84 -15.21
C GLN A 28 -14.45 -5.34 -15.16
N THR A 29 -14.87 -4.83 -14.00
CA THR A 29 -15.17 -3.42 -13.80
C THR A 29 -13.92 -2.55 -13.66
N THR A 30 -12.70 -3.12 -13.69
CA THR A 30 -11.45 -2.32 -13.75
C THR A 30 -11.04 -1.97 -15.17
N GLY A 31 -11.77 -2.45 -16.19
CA GLY A 31 -11.48 -2.19 -17.60
C GLY A 31 -11.41 -0.71 -17.97
N PHE A 32 -12.13 0.16 -17.26
CA PHE A 32 -12.12 1.62 -17.50
C PHE A 32 -10.76 2.29 -17.27
N LEU A 33 -9.79 1.60 -16.67
CA LEU A 33 -8.43 2.11 -16.48
C LEU A 33 -7.55 1.90 -17.72
N PHE A 34 -7.92 0.96 -18.60
CA PHE A 34 -7.07 0.46 -19.67
C PHE A 34 -7.55 0.94 -21.04
N ASN A 35 -6.63 1.20 -21.96
CA ASN A 35 -6.97 1.60 -23.34
C ASN A 35 -7.43 0.42 -24.21
N GLN A 36 -7.21 -0.81 -23.74
CA GLN A 36 -7.42 -2.05 -24.48
C GLN A 36 -8.31 -3.01 -23.72
N THR A 37 -8.99 -3.88 -24.47
CA THR A 37 -9.72 -5.00 -23.88
C THR A 37 -8.74 -5.94 -23.19
N LEU A 38 -9.04 -6.31 -21.95
CA LEU A 38 -8.21 -7.20 -21.15
C LEU A 38 -8.46 -8.65 -21.54
N ASP A 39 -7.39 -9.38 -21.84
CA ASP A 39 -7.44 -10.82 -22.04
C ASP A 39 -7.46 -11.58 -20.70
N THR A 40 -7.61 -12.90 -20.76
CA THR A 40 -7.68 -13.75 -19.56
C THR A 40 -6.41 -13.66 -18.70
N ALA A 41 -5.23 -13.56 -19.32
CA ALA A 41 -3.97 -13.42 -18.59
C ALA A 41 -3.91 -12.10 -17.83
N SER A 42 -4.29 -10.99 -18.47
CA SER A 42 -4.34 -9.67 -17.84
C SER A 42 -5.32 -9.63 -16.68
N LEU A 43 -6.51 -10.21 -16.85
CA LEU A 43 -7.51 -10.31 -15.79
C LEU A 43 -6.99 -11.14 -14.60
N LEU A 44 -6.32 -12.25 -14.85
CA LEU A 44 -5.70 -13.06 -13.80
C LEU A 44 -4.61 -12.27 -13.05
N CYS A 45 -3.78 -11.49 -13.75
CA CYS A 45 -2.80 -10.60 -13.12
C CYS A 45 -3.45 -9.55 -12.22
N ILE A 46 -4.59 -8.99 -12.62
CA ILE A 46 -5.36 -8.05 -11.78
C ILE A 46 -5.89 -8.75 -10.53
N GLN A 47 -6.34 -10.00 -10.64
CA GLN A 47 -6.76 -10.79 -9.48
C GLN A 47 -5.60 -11.13 -8.55
N PHE A 48 -4.41 -11.45 -9.06
CA PHE A 48 -3.21 -11.63 -8.24
C PHE A 48 -2.80 -10.34 -7.51
N TYR A 49 -2.93 -9.20 -8.18
CA TYR A 49 -2.78 -7.89 -7.55
C TYR A 49 -3.82 -7.70 -6.44
N GLY A 50 -5.09 -8.04 -6.68
CA GLY A 50 -6.15 -8.00 -5.68
C GLY A 50 -5.90 -8.89 -4.46
N ALA A 51 -5.40 -10.12 -4.67
CA ALA A 51 -5.01 -11.02 -3.59
C ALA A 51 -3.87 -10.42 -2.74
N THR A 52 -2.89 -9.79 -3.40
CA THR A 52 -1.80 -9.08 -2.72
C THR A 52 -2.37 -7.96 -1.85
N LEU A 53 -3.28 -7.14 -2.39
CA LEU A 53 -3.93 -6.07 -1.64
C LEU A 53 -4.75 -6.59 -0.45
N ALA A 54 -5.41 -7.75 -0.58
CA ALA A 54 -6.13 -8.39 0.53
C ALA A 54 -5.16 -8.76 1.67
N CYS A 55 -4.00 -9.32 1.35
CA CYS A 55 -2.95 -9.61 2.33
C CYS A 55 -2.46 -8.33 3.03
N LEU A 56 -2.15 -7.27 2.26
CA LEU A 56 -1.73 -5.99 2.83
C LEU A 56 -2.82 -5.39 3.74
N ALA A 57 -4.09 -5.53 3.34
CA ALA A 57 -5.24 -5.06 4.10
C ALA A 57 -5.31 -5.73 5.48
N VAL A 58 -5.22 -7.07 5.52
CA VAL A 58 -5.24 -7.84 6.76
C VAL A 58 -4.05 -7.46 7.65
N ILE A 59 -2.84 -7.46 7.11
CA ILE A 59 -1.63 -7.09 7.86
C ILE A 59 -1.76 -5.68 8.45
N SER A 60 -2.27 -4.73 7.68
CA SER A 60 -2.46 -3.34 8.12
C SER A 60 -3.50 -3.22 9.24
N LEU A 61 -4.64 -3.91 9.10
CA LEU A 61 -5.70 -3.92 10.12
C LEU A 61 -5.25 -4.58 11.43
N LEU A 62 -4.46 -5.65 11.36
CA LEU A 62 -3.88 -6.29 12.54
C LEU A 62 -2.83 -5.39 13.20
N SER A 63 -2.06 -4.65 12.41
CA SER A 63 -0.99 -3.77 12.89
C SER A 63 -1.50 -2.45 13.48
N ARG A 64 -2.74 -2.04 13.22
CA ARG A 64 -3.24 -0.68 13.55
C ARG A 64 -3.14 -0.31 15.03
N ASN A 65 -3.45 -1.25 15.91
CA ASN A 65 -3.48 -1.04 17.36
C ASN A 65 -2.17 -1.46 18.04
N MET A 66 -1.21 -2.00 17.28
CA MET A 66 0.08 -2.39 17.84
C MET A 66 0.90 -1.14 18.21
N PRO A 67 1.68 -1.18 19.30
CA PRO A 67 2.63 -0.12 19.63
C PRO A 67 3.67 0.11 18.51
N ASN A 68 4.05 1.37 18.28
CA ASN A 68 4.89 1.76 17.14
C ASN A 68 6.33 1.25 17.20
N MET A 69 6.83 0.99 18.41
CA MET A 69 8.17 0.47 18.63
C MET A 69 8.30 -1.03 18.34
N LEU A 70 7.18 -1.75 18.14
CA LEU A 70 7.24 -3.19 17.88
C LEU A 70 7.91 -3.46 16.53
N PRO A 71 8.92 -4.36 16.48
CA PRO A 71 9.64 -4.69 15.25
C PRO A 71 8.73 -5.15 14.11
N CYS A 72 7.68 -5.93 14.41
CA CYS A 72 6.73 -6.41 13.41
C CYS A 72 5.99 -5.26 12.71
N LYS A 73 5.47 -4.28 13.46
CA LYS A 73 4.79 -3.11 12.89
C LYS A 73 5.73 -2.23 12.08
N ARG A 74 6.99 -2.09 12.53
CA ARG A 74 8.04 -1.36 11.81
C ARG A 74 8.40 -2.05 10.49
N ALA A 75 8.59 -3.37 10.51
CA ALA A 75 8.88 -4.17 9.32
C ALA A 75 7.75 -4.11 8.30
N THR A 76 6.50 -4.22 8.75
CA THR A 76 5.30 -4.02 7.91
C THR A 76 5.34 -2.67 7.20
N ALA A 77 5.56 -1.58 7.92
CA ALA A 77 5.62 -0.25 7.31
C ALA A 77 6.76 -0.11 6.30
N CYS A 78 7.93 -0.68 6.59
CA CYS A 78 9.05 -0.72 5.64
C CYS A 78 8.66 -1.48 4.36
N GLY A 79 8.02 -2.64 4.50
CA GLY A 79 7.49 -3.40 3.36
C GLY A 79 6.50 -2.59 2.52
N PHE A 80 5.59 -1.85 3.15
CA PHE A 80 4.65 -0.99 2.45
C PHE A 80 5.35 0.17 1.72
N ILE A 81 6.38 0.79 2.31
CA ILE A 81 7.19 1.83 1.66
C ILE A 81 7.83 1.28 0.39
N VAL A 82 8.45 0.11 0.47
CA VAL A 82 9.09 -0.55 -0.68
C VAL A 82 8.06 -0.89 -1.75
N TYR A 83 6.95 -1.52 -1.37
CA TYR A 83 5.86 -1.88 -2.27
C TYR A 83 5.36 -0.66 -3.05
N HIS A 84 5.02 0.43 -2.35
CA HIS A 84 4.53 1.64 -3.00
C HIS A 84 5.57 2.36 -3.84
N GLY A 85 6.84 2.35 -3.43
CA GLY A 85 7.95 2.86 -4.24
C GLY A 85 8.09 2.11 -5.56
N ILE A 86 8.05 0.78 -5.52
CA ILE A 86 8.11 -0.08 -6.71
C ILE A 86 6.89 0.15 -7.61
N MET A 87 5.68 0.19 -7.05
CA MET A 87 4.45 0.47 -7.82
C MET A 87 4.52 1.82 -8.54
N THR A 88 5.01 2.86 -7.86
CA THR A 88 5.21 4.19 -8.44
C THR A 88 6.18 4.14 -9.62
N LEU A 89 7.30 3.42 -9.45
CA LEU A 89 8.30 3.27 -10.50
C LEU A 89 7.73 2.53 -11.72
N ILE A 90 7.05 1.39 -11.51
CA ILE A 90 6.45 0.59 -12.59
C ILE A 90 5.46 1.44 -13.40
N LEU A 91 4.58 2.19 -12.73
CA LEU A 91 3.57 3.00 -13.42
C LEU A 91 4.19 4.14 -14.22
N ILE A 92 5.24 4.79 -13.71
CA ILE A 92 5.97 5.84 -14.42
C ILE A 92 6.71 5.27 -15.63
N GLN A 93 7.43 4.16 -15.46
CA GLN A 93 8.18 3.51 -16.53
C GLN A 93 7.29 3.09 -17.71
N ASN A 94 6.11 2.56 -17.41
CA ASN A 94 5.18 2.06 -18.43
C ASN A 94 4.14 3.08 -18.88
N ARG A 95 4.23 4.36 -18.44
CA ARG A 95 3.20 5.38 -18.72
C ARG A 95 2.98 5.64 -20.22
N ASN A 96 3.99 5.38 -21.04
CA ASN A 96 3.93 5.63 -22.48
C ASN A 96 3.60 4.40 -23.32
N GLU A 97 3.48 3.21 -22.71
CA GLU A 97 3.27 1.92 -23.41
C GLU A 97 1.83 1.71 -23.91
N ASP A 98 0.98 2.74 -23.89
CA ASP A 98 -0.44 2.70 -24.29
C ASP A 98 -1.31 1.59 -23.67
N ILE A 99 -0.83 0.90 -22.62
CA ILE A 99 -1.57 -0.14 -21.89
C ILE A 99 -2.70 0.47 -21.04
N MET A 100 -2.37 1.51 -20.28
CA MET A 100 -3.26 2.19 -19.33
C MET A 100 -3.46 3.64 -19.77
N HIS A 101 -4.66 4.18 -19.56
CA HIS A 101 -4.91 5.60 -19.81
C HIS A 101 -3.84 6.46 -19.10
N LYS A 102 -3.19 7.38 -19.83
CA LYS A 102 -2.06 8.19 -19.30
C LYS A 102 -2.40 8.94 -18.02
N ASN A 103 -3.64 9.40 -17.88
CA ASN A 103 -4.13 10.07 -16.68
C ASN A 103 -4.32 9.09 -15.52
N ALA A 104 -4.86 7.88 -15.78
CA ALA A 104 -4.98 6.84 -14.76
C ALA A 104 -3.60 6.39 -14.26
N SER A 105 -2.65 6.14 -15.17
CA SER A 105 -1.26 5.81 -14.82
C SER A 105 -0.60 6.91 -13.98
N LEU A 106 -0.75 8.19 -14.37
CA LEU A 106 -0.22 9.32 -13.60
C LEU A 106 -0.85 9.42 -12.20
N LEU A 107 -2.17 9.34 -12.11
CA LEU A 107 -2.90 9.44 -10.83
C LEU A 107 -2.52 8.30 -9.89
N LEU A 108 -2.44 7.06 -10.39
CA LEU A 108 -2.01 5.91 -9.59
C LEU A 108 -0.54 6.03 -9.16
N SER A 109 0.33 6.56 -10.03
CA SER A 109 1.74 6.82 -9.68
C SER A 109 1.85 7.81 -8.52
N ILE A 110 1.13 8.94 -8.61
CA ILE A 110 1.11 9.95 -7.55
C ILE A 110 0.50 9.37 -6.28
N PHE A 111 -0.60 8.63 -6.40
CA PHE A 111 -1.27 8.00 -5.25
C PHE A 111 -0.32 7.07 -4.49
N HIS A 112 0.34 6.14 -5.18
CA HIS A 112 1.31 5.25 -4.53
C HIS A 112 2.52 6.00 -4.00
N GLY A 113 3.05 6.99 -4.73
CA GLY A 113 4.19 7.80 -4.26
C GLY A 113 3.87 8.55 -2.97
N LEU A 114 2.67 9.12 -2.87
CA LEU A 114 2.18 9.79 -1.65
C LEU A 114 2.02 8.79 -0.49
N GLN A 115 1.53 7.58 -0.75
CA GLN A 115 1.44 6.55 0.29
C GLN A 115 2.81 6.17 0.84
N ALA A 116 3.81 5.97 -0.03
CA ALA A 116 5.19 5.71 0.38
C ALA A 116 5.74 6.86 1.24
N PHE A 117 5.52 8.11 0.80
CA PHE A 117 5.95 9.30 1.53
C PHE A 117 5.31 9.41 2.92
N VAL A 118 3.98 9.23 3.03
CA VAL A 118 3.25 9.30 4.31
C VAL A 118 3.74 8.20 5.27
N LEU A 119 3.96 6.98 4.78
CA LEU A 119 4.50 5.90 5.60
C LEU A 119 5.95 6.15 6.03
N TYR A 120 6.78 6.72 5.16
CA TYR A 120 8.15 7.11 5.50
C TYR A 120 8.18 8.23 6.56
N ALA A 121 7.31 9.22 6.42
CA ALA A 121 7.14 10.30 7.40
C ALA A 121 6.71 9.72 8.76
N TRP A 122 5.72 8.80 8.77
CA TRP A 122 5.33 8.07 9.97
C TRP A 122 6.48 7.28 10.58
N TYR A 123 7.23 6.55 9.74
CA TYR A 123 8.37 5.73 10.16
C TYR A 123 9.40 6.58 10.91
N THR A 124 9.76 7.72 10.31
CA THR A 124 10.74 8.66 10.84
C THR A 124 10.24 9.36 12.10
N ALA A 125 9.01 9.88 12.10
CA ALA A 125 8.43 10.63 13.22
C ALA A 125 8.32 9.80 14.52
N THR A 126 8.25 8.48 14.40
CA THR A 126 8.12 7.55 15.54
C THR A 126 9.43 6.83 15.88
N ALA A 127 10.54 7.16 15.22
CA ALA A 127 11.84 6.52 15.46
C ALA A 127 12.38 6.76 16.89
N SER A 128 12.08 7.90 17.50
CA SER A 128 12.44 8.20 18.90
C SER A 128 11.80 7.23 19.88
N GLN A 129 10.59 6.74 19.60
CA GLN A 129 9.88 5.76 20.44
C GLN A 129 10.60 4.42 20.47
N VAL A 130 11.20 4.00 19.34
CA VAL A 130 12.04 2.80 19.27
C VAL A 130 13.30 2.98 20.11
N LYS A 131 13.98 4.12 19.98
CA LYS A 131 15.21 4.42 20.75
C LYS A 131 14.94 4.42 22.26
N ALA A 132 13.84 5.03 22.70
CA ALA A 132 13.42 5.04 24.10
C ALA A 132 13.16 3.61 24.62
N PHE A 133 12.36 2.83 23.89
CA PHE A 133 12.05 1.45 24.24
C PHE A 133 13.31 0.57 24.36
N LEU A 134 14.25 0.68 23.41
CA LEU A 134 15.50 -0.08 23.46
C LEU A 134 16.41 0.35 24.62
N LYS A 135 16.37 1.62 25.04
CA LYS A 135 17.14 2.12 26.19
C LYS A 135 16.59 1.58 27.50
N GLU A 136 15.26 1.49 27.64
CA GLU A 136 14.59 0.96 28.83
C GLU A 136 14.86 -0.53 29.03
N ASN A 137 14.81 -1.33 27.95
CA ASN A 137 15.02 -2.78 28.01
C ASN A 137 16.50 -3.21 28.10
N LYS A 138 17.45 -2.27 28.07
CA LYS A 138 18.89 -2.54 28.26
C LYS A 138 19.33 -2.39 29.72
N LYS A 139 18.46 -1.87 30.58
CA LYS A 139 18.68 -1.78 32.03
C LYS A 139 18.16 -3.04 32.70
#